data_AF-A0A9E3NDN5-F1
#
_entry.id   AF-A0A9E3NDN5-F1
#
_cell.length_a   1.000
_cell.length_b   1.000
_cell.length_c   1.000
_cell.angle_alpha   90.00
_cell.angle_beta   90.00
_cell.angle_gamma   90.00
#
_symmetry.space_group_name_H-M   'P 1'
#
loop_
_entity.id
_entity.type
_entity.pdbx_description
1 polymer ?
#
loop_
_entity_poly.entity_id
_entity_poly.type
_entity_poly.pdbx_seq_one_letter_code
_entity_poly.pdbx_strand_id
1 'polypeptide(L)'
;MSYARGSVVKHPKYGEGVIVEQEGDFYSIYFAQESEAKEISTSFDGLIAIDTQEAPQPAFDLEDIENALEDVLYRNGFFQQTTGIADKWKGGTLIMQAKDTSLQSKEVPMETFFKKIISVREKLRVLEQNINNHDKLDEEDKIHLQQYISRAYGSLTTFNVLFALKDDHFKGMGK
;
A
#
# COMPACT_ATOMS: atom_id res chain seq x y z
N MET A 1 6.18 12.89 -33.50
CA MET A 1 5.43 11.61 -33.39
C MET A 1 6.42 10.57 -32.90
N SER A 2 6.10 9.78 -31.88
CA SER A 2 7.03 8.76 -31.38
C SER A 2 6.76 7.43 -32.08
N TYR A 3 7.77 6.85 -32.73
CA TYR A 3 7.67 5.55 -33.41
C TYR A 3 8.29 4.46 -32.54
N ALA A 4 7.62 3.31 -32.40
CA ALA A 4 8.15 2.20 -31.61
C ALA A 4 9.25 1.44 -32.36
N ARG A 5 10.07 0.72 -31.60
CA ARG A 5 11.02 -0.28 -32.13
C ARG A 5 10.29 -1.28 -33.03
N GLY A 6 10.83 -1.52 -34.22
CA GLY A 6 10.23 -2.37 -35.26
C GLY A 6 9.35 -1.62 -36.26
N SER A 7 9.09 -0.32 -36.06
CA SER A 7 8.36 0.49 -37.05
C SER A 7 9.19 0.68 -38.32
N VAL A 8 8.51 0.67 -39.48
CA VAL A 8 9.11 0.94 -40.79
C VAL A 8 8.88 2.40 -41.16
N VAL A 9 9.97 3.11 -41.44
CA VAL A 9 9.97 4.53 -41.78
C VAL A 9 10.71 4.77 -43.09
N LYS A 10 10.36 5.86 -43.78
CA LYS A 10 11.03 6.31 -45.00
C LYS A 10 11.72 7.64 -44.76
N HIS A 11 13.03 7.64 -44.94
CA HIS A 11 13.87 8.83 -44.87
C HIS A 11 14.08 9.43 -46.27
N PRO A 12 14.01 10.76 -46.47
CA PRO A 12 14.10 11.39 -47.78
C PRO A 12 15.41 11.11 -48.53
N LYS A 13 16.51 10.90 -47.78
CA LYS A 13 17.85 10.65 -48.32
C LYS A 13 18.25 9.17 -48.37
N TYR A 14 17.76 8.36 -47.43
CA TYR A 14 18.26 6.99 -47.20
C TYR A 14 17.23 5.91 -47.57
N GLY A 15 16.04 6.31 -48.03
CA GLY A 15 15.00 5.39 -48.41
C GLY A 15 14.32 4.76 -47.19
N GLU A 16 13.87 3.53 -47.34
CA GLU A 16 13.11 2.81 -46.32
C GLU A 16 14.05 2.15 -45.31
N GLY A 17 13.73 2.28 -44.03
CA GLY A 17 14.50 1.74 -42.92
C GLY A 17 13.60 1.31 -41.77
N VAL A 18 14.15 0.46 -40.90
CA VAL A 18 13.45 -0.09 -39.73
C VAL A 18 14.07 0.49 -38.47
N ILE A 19 13.24 0.97 -37.55
CA ILE A 19 13.70 1.46 -36.25
C ILE A 19 14.15 0.27 -35.41
N VAL A 20 15.45 0.19 -35.13
CA VAL A 20 16.05 -0.90 -34.35
C VAL A 20 16.02 -0.58 -32.86
N GLU A 21 16.22 0.69 -32.51
CA GLU A 21 16.29 1.16 -31.13
C GLU A 21 15.98 2.66 -31.05
N GLN A 22 15.52 3.11 -29.89
CA GLN A 22 15.39 4.52 -29.56
C GLN A 22 16.17 4.79 -28.27
N GLU A 23 17.17 5.65 -28.35
CA GLU A 23 17.98 6.06 -27.21
C GLU A 23 17.82 7.57 -27.00
N GLY A 24 17.06 7.94 -25.97
CA GLY A 24 16.67 9.32 -25.71
C GLY A 24 15.95 9.98 -26.90
N ASP A 25 16.56 11.03 -27.46
CA ASP A 25 16.06 11.83 -28.57
C ASP A 25 16.59 11.38 -29.95
N PHE A 26 17.12 10.16 -30.05
CA PHE A 26 17.62 9.59 -31.30
C PHE A 26 17.00 8.23 -31.60
N TYR A 27 16.61 8.04 -32.86
CA TYR A 27 16.27 6.76 -33.46
C TYR A 27 17.50 6.16 -34.13
N SER A 28 17.81 4.91 -33.83
CA SER A 28 18.73 4.09 -34.62
C SER A 28 17.93 3.36 -35.70
N ILE A 29 18.11 3.78 -36.96
CA ILE A 29 17.33 3.29 -38.11
C ILE A 29 18.26 2.51 -39.03
N TYR A 30 17.97 1.23 -39.25
CA TYR A 30 18.70 0.39 -40.20
C TYR A 30 18.14 0.55 -41.61
N PHE A 31 18.98 0.97 -42.55
CA PHE A 31 18.61 1.14 -43.96
C PHE A 31 19.18 0.00 -44.80
N ALA A 32 18.30 -0.83 -45.37
CA ALA A 32 18.71 -1.99 -46.15
C ALA A 32 19.52 -1.61 -47.42
N GLN A 33 19.28 -0.42 -47.98
CA GLN A 33 20.00 0.06 -49.17
C GLN A 33 21.47 0.39 -48.89
N GLU A 34 21.77 0.88 -47.68
CA GLU A 34 23.12 1.28 -47.26
C GLU A 34 23.79 0.20 -46.39
N SER A 35 23.05 -0.84 -45.98
CA SER A 35 23.50 -1.90 -45.06
C SER A 35 24.11 -1.37 -43.75
N GLU A 36 23.61 -0.22 -43.27
CA GLU A 36 24.10 0.47 -42.08
C GLU A 36 22.94 1.01 -41.25
N ALA A 37 23.13 1.07 -39.93
CA ALA A 37 22.25 1.80 -39.02
C ALA A 37 22.72 3.26 -38.90
N LYS A 38 21.77 4.20 -38.99
CA LYS A 38 22.04 5.63 -38.79
C LYS A 38 21.22 6.18 -37.63
N GLU A 39 21.85 7.03 -36.84
CA GLU A 39 21.20 7.80 -35.79
C GLU A 39 20.51 9.03 -36.39
N ILE A 40 19.21 9.15 -36.17
CA ILE A 40 18.38 10.25 -36.66
C ILE A 40 17.61 10.81 -35.47
N SER A 41 17.60 12.13 -35.31
CA SER A 41 16.89 12.74 -34.18
C SER A 41 15.37 12.50 -34.28
N THR A 42 14.73 12.27 -33.12
CA THR A 42 13.27 12.19 -32.95
C THR A 42 12.53 13.47 -33.37
N SER A 43 13.25 14.60 -33.43
CA SER A 43 12.75 15.92 -33.87
C SER A 43 12.78 16.14 -35.38
N PHE A 44 13.29 15.17 -36.15
CA PHE A 44 13.40 15.31 -37.60
C PHE A 44 12.05 15.07 -38.30
N ASP A 45 11.48 16.15 -38.85
CA ASP A 45 10.16 16.15 -39.50
C ASP A 45 10.09 15.45 -40.87
N GLY A 46 11.22 15.00 -41.41
CA GLY A 46 11.27 14.39 -42.76
C GLY A 46 10.96 12.90 -42.79
N LEU A 47 10.78 12.22 -41.65
CA LEU A 47 10.47 10.79 -41.60
C LEU A 47 8.99 10.53 -41.89
N ILE A 48 8.73 9.65 -42.87
CA ILE A 48 7.37 9.21 -43.20
C ILE A 48 7.20 7.78 -42.69
N ALA A 49 6.28 7.54 -41.76
CA ALA A 49 5.99 6.19 -41.31
C ALA A 49 5.18 5.41 -42.36
N ILE A 50 5.65 4.20 -42.67
CA ILE A 50 5.01 3.25 -43.58
C ILE A 50 4.21 2.23 -42.77
N ASP A 51 4.81 1.71 -41.70
CA ASP A 51 4.19 0.77 -40.77
C ASP A 51 4.59 1.13 -39.34
N THR A 52 3.61 1.53 -38.54
CA THR A 52 3.84 1.93 -37.15
C THR A 52 3.38 0.80 -36.25
N GLN A 53 4.33 0.15 -35.60
CA GLN A 53 4.00 -0.72 -34.47
C GLN A 53 3.74 0.20 -33.28
N GLU A 54 2.60 0.07 -32.61
CA GLU A 54 2.37 0.75 -31.35
C GLU A 54 3.31 0.14 -30.30
N ALA A 55 3.99 0.99 -29.53
CA ALA A 55 4.82 0.52 -28.44
C ALA A 55 3.94 -0.29 -27.49
N PRO A 56 4.38 -1.47 -27.01
CA PRO A 56 3.65 -2.18 -25.97
C PRO A 56 3.57 -1.23 -24.78
N GLN A 57 2.35 -0.80 -24.45
CA GLN A 57 2.09 -0.06 -23.22
C GLN A 57 2.63 -0.90 -22.05
N PRO A 58 3.35 -0.29 -21.11
CA PRO A 58 3.74 -1.02 -19.90
C PRO A 58 2.49 -1.61 -19.26
N ALA A 59 2.54 -2.90 -18.92
CA ALA A 59 1.38 -3.64 -18.41
C ALA A 59 0.90 -3.14 -17.04
N PHE A 60 1.71 -2.30 -16.38
CA PHE A 60 1.45 -1.69 -15.09
C PHE A 60 1.93 -0.25 -15.14
N ASP A 61 1.12 0.67 -14.65
CA ASP A 61 1.53 2.05 -14.46
C ASP A 61 2.17 2.26 -13.07
N LEU A 62 2.64 3.48 -12.81
CA LEU A 62 3.23 3.82 -11.51
C LEU A 62 2.20 3.71 -10.38
N GLU A 63 0.94 3.98 -10.68
CA GLU A 63 -0.17 3.95 -9.72
C GLU A 63 -0.46 2.50 -9.29
N ASP A 64 -0.39 1.54 -10.21
CA ASP A 64 -0.46 0.10 -9.93
C ASP A 64 0.66 -0.35 -8.99
N ILE A 65 1.87 0.17 -9.18
CA ILE A 65 3.03 -0.15 -8.33
C ILE A 65 2.87 0.47 -6.94
N GLU A 66 2.39 1.72 -6.86
CA GLU A 66 2.09 2.40 -5.59
C GLU A 66 1.01 1.67 -4.80
N ASN A 67 -0.09 1.29 -5.46
CA ASN A 67 -1.18 0.53 -4.86
C ASN A 67 -0.72 -0.86 -4.39
N ALA A 68 0.10 -1.55 -5.18
CA ALA A 68 0.66 -2.85 -4.79
C ALA A 68 1.61 -2.73 -3.58
N LEU A 69 2.44 -1.69 -3.54
CA LEU A 69 3.32 -1.42 -2.41
C LEU A 69 2.52 -1.06 -1.16
N GLU A 70 1.50 -0.23 -1.29
CA GLU A 70 0.59 0.15 -0.21
C GLU A 70 -0.13 -1.08 0.35
N ASP A 71 -0.68 -1.95 -0.50
CA ASP A 71 -1.32 -3.20 -0.10
C ASP A 71 -0.34 -4.15 0.62
N VAL A 72 0.90 -4.28 0.13
CA VAL A 72 1.95 -5.07 0.80
C VAL A 72 2.29 -4.48 2.18
N LEU A 73 2.44 -3.16 2.30
CA LEU A 73 2.77 -2.51 3.56
C LEU A 73 1.62 -2.60 4.57
N TYR A 74 0.37 -2.49 4.12
CA TYR A 74 -0.81 -2.70 4.97
C TYR A 74 -0.95 -4.16 5.44
N ARG A 75 -0.82 -5.12 4.52
CA ARG A 75 -0.88 -6.56 4.85
C ARG A 75 0.18 -6.99 5.86
N ASN A 76 1.37 -6.41 5.75
CA ASN A 76 2.49 -6.69 6.64
C ASN A 76 2.51 -5.80 7.90
N GLY A 77 1.50 -4.95 8.11
CA GLY A 77 1.37 -4.13 9.31
C GLY A 77 2.47 -3.07 9.49
N PHE A 78 3.14 -2.67 8.39
CA PHE A 78 4.18 -1.65 8.43
C PHE A 78 3.60 -0.24 8.65
N PHE A 79 2.38 0.01 8.19
CA PHE A 79 1.64 1.22 8.55
C PHE A 79 1.03 1.06 9.95
N GLN A 80 1.81 1.44 10.97
CA GLN A 80 1.21 1.91 12.21
C GLN A 80 0.56 3.25 11.90
N GLN A 81 -0.74 3.27 11.60
CA GLN A 81 -1.50 4.50 11.76
C GLN A 81 -1.18 5.00 13.17
N THR A 82 -0.61 6.20 13.29
CA THR A 82 -0.28 6.80 14.59
C THR A 82 -1.60 7.16 15.25
N THR A 83 -2.25 6.16 15.84
CA THR A 83 -3.53 6.32 16.51
C THR A 83 -3.32 7.29 17.66
N GLY A 84 -3.93 8.47 17.53
CA GLY A 84 -3.78 9.58 18.45
C GLY A 84 -4.69 9.44 19.67
N ILE A 85 -4.20 9.85 20.83
CA ILE A 85 -5.04 10.00 22.02
C ILE A 85 -5.87 11.29 21.90
N ALA A 86 -7.15 11.24 22.31
CA ALA A 86 -8.02 12.41 22.30
C ALA A 86 -7.46 13.53 23.20
N ASP A 87 -7.62 14.78 22.77
CA ASP A 87 -6.97 15.95 23.39
C ASP A 87 -7.25 16.10 24.89
N LYS A 88 -8.48 15.77 25.32
CA LYS A 88 -8.91 15.85 26.73
C LYS A 88 -8.14 14.93 27.69
N TRP A 89 -7.39 13.96 27.16
CA TRP A 89 -6.64 12.97 27.94
C TRP A 89 -5.12 13.19 27.87
N LYS A 90 -4.64 14.09 27.01
CA LYS A 90 -3.20 14.38 26.86
C LYS A 90 -2.63 14.97 28.14
N GLY A 91 -1.49 14.45 28.58
CA GLY A 91 -0.83 14.84 29.84
C GLY A 91 -1.60 14.41 31.10
N GLY A 92 -2.67 13.61 30.96
CA GLY A 92 -3.45 13.11 32.08
C GLY A 92 -2.81 11.92 32.79
N THR A 93 -3.39 11.56 33.93
CA THR A 93 -2.98 10.39 34.73
C THR A 93 -4.20 9.53 35.06
N LEU A 94 -4.10 8.23 34.82
CA LEU A 94 -5.04 7.23 35.33
C LEU A 94 -4.66 6.89 36.77
N ILE A 95 -5.61 7.03 37.69
CA ILE A 95 -5.43 6.69 39.10
C ILE A 95 -6.25 5.43 39.40
N MET A 96 -5.58 4.33 39.73
CA MET A 96 -6.22 3.12 40.22
C MET A 96 -6.25 3.15 41.73
N GLN A 97 -7.45 3.35 42.28
CA GLN A 97 -7.69 3.48 43.70
C GLN A 97 -8.30 2.19 44.27
N ALA A 98 -7.72 1.67 45.34
CA ALA A 98 -8.29 0.56 46.08
C ALA A 98 -9.53 1.01 46.87
N LYS A 99 -10.44 0.07 47.15
CA LYS A 99 -11.59 0.34 48.03
C LYS A 99 -11.14 0.80 49.42
N ASP A 100 -10.05 0.22 49.92
CA ASP A 100 -9.40 0.67 51.14
C ASP A 100 -8.53 1.90 50.83
N THR A 101 -8.97 3.05 51.33
CA THR A 101 -8.31 4.34 51.09
C THR A 101 -7.02 4.52 51.90
N SER A 102 -6.70 3.60 52.81
CA SER A 102 -5.40 3.61 53.50
C SER A 102 -4.26 3.09 52.61
N LEU A 103 -4.58 2.36 51.54
CA LEU A 103 -3.60 1.85 50.59
C LEU A 103 -3.23 2.92 49.55
N GLN A 104 -1.96 2.93 49.16
CA GLN A 104 -1.48 3.85 48.14
C GLN A 104 -2.12 3.54 46.78
N SER A 105 -2.63 4.59 46.13
CA SER A 105 -3.18 4.47 44.77
C SER A 105 -2.05 4.28 43.75
N LYS A 106 -2.35 3.53 42.68
CA LYS A 106 -1.40 3.33 41.59
C LYS A 106 -1.69 4.34 40.47
N GLU A 107 -0.71 5.17 40.19
CA GLU A 107 -0.77 6.14 39.10
C GLU A 107 -0.13 5.59 37.82
N VAL A 108 -0.75 5.87 36.69
CA VAL A 108 -0.28 5.49 35.35
C VAL A 108 -0.49 6.68 34.40
N PRO A 109 0.56 7.19 33.72
CA PRO A 109 0.38 8.22 32.70
C PRO A 109 -0.57 7.76 31.61
N MET A 110 -1.47 8.65 31.18
CA MET A 110 -2.55 8.28 30.28
C MET A 110 -2.04 7.80 28.91
N GLU A 111 -0.94 8.36 28.41
CA GLU A 111 -0.27 7.89 27.19
C GLU A 111 0.28 6.47 27.34
N THR A 112 0.78 6.13 28.52
CA THR A 112 1.29 4.78 28.81
C THR A 112 0.13 3.79 28.85
N PHE A 113 -0.99 4.16 29.47
CA PHE A 113 -2.20 3.34 29.45
C PHE A 113 -2.73 3.16 28.03
N PHE A 114 -2.83 4.25 27.26
CA PHE A 114 -3.32 4.21 25.88
C PHE A 114 -2.45 3.36 24.95
N LYS A 115 -1.11 3.45 25.07
CA LYS A 115 -0.18 2.55 24.36
C LYS A 115 -0.45 1.08 24.67
N LYS A 116 -0.81 0.73 25.92
CA LYS A 116 -1.18 -0.64 26.28
C LYS A 116 -2.49 -1.06 25.60
N ILE A 117 -3.50 -0.18 25.54
CA ILE A 117 -4.77 -0.43 24.84
C ILE A 117 -4.54 -0.68 23.34
N ILE A 118 -3.77 0.18 22.66
CA ILE A 118 -3.40 -0.01 21.25
C ILE A 118 -2.63 -1.33 21.06
N SER A 119 -1.71 -1.66 22.00
CA SER A 119 -0.95 -2.92 21.94
C SER A 119 -1.83 -4.16 22.10
N VAL A 120 -2.98 -4.07 22.78
CA VAL A 120 -3.97 -5.17 22.82
C VAL A 120 -4.71 -5.27 21.50
N ARG A 121 -5.15 -4.14 20.91
CA ARG A 121 -5.77 -4.08 19.58
C ARG A 121 -4.91 -4.81 18.55
N GLU A 122 -3.61 -4.51 18.56
CA GLU A 122 -2.66 -5.09 17.61
C GLU A 122 -2.49 -6.59 17.79
N LYS A 123 -2.41 -7.09 19.04
CA LYS A 123 -2.34 -8.54 19.28
C LYS A 123 -3.60 -9.28 18.84
N LEU A 124 -4.78 -8.68 19.01
CA LEU A 124 -6.03 -9.27 18.53
C LEU A 124 -6.06 -9.33 16.99
N ARG A 125 -5.61 -8.27 16.30
CA ARG A 125 -5.48 -8.24 14.84
C ARG A 125 -4.56 -9.35 14.32
N VAL A 126 -3.39 -9.48 14.93
CA VAL A 126 -2.42 -10.54 14.58
C VAL A 126 -3.00 -11.93 14.86
N LEU A 127 -3.70 -12.11 15.99
CA LEU A 127 -4.35 -13.37 16.31
C LEU A 127 -5.42 -13.75 15.27
N GLU A 128 -6.24 -12.79 14.85
CA GLU A 128 -7.24 -12.98 13.79
C GLU A 128 -6.60 -13.40 12.47
N GLN A 129 -5.52 -12.73 12.05
CA GLN A 129 -4.76 -13.09 10.86
C GLN A 129 -4.19 -14.52 10.96
N ASN A 130 -3.65 -14.90 12.12
CA ASN A 130 -3.13 -16.25 12.35
C ASN A 130 -4.22 -17.31 12.25
N ILE A 131 -5.43 -17.04 12.75
CA ILE A 131 -6.58 -17.95 12.64
C ILE A 131 -7.03 -18.11 11.19
N ASN A 132 -7.11 -17.01 10.44
CA ASN A 132 -7.51 -17.03 9.03
C ASN A 132 -6.58 -17.91 8.19
N ASN A 133 -5.27 -17.79 8.43
CA ASN A 133 -4.22 -18.50 7.71
C ASN A 133 -3.84 -19.86 8.34
N HIS A 134 -4.58 -20.35 9.33
CA HIS A 134 -4.24 -21.60 9.99
C HIS A 134 -4.62 -22.81 9.13
N ASP A 135 -3.64 -23.63 8.75
CA ASP A 135 -3.82 -24.76 7.82
C ASP A 135 -4.69 -25.91 8.39
N LYS A 136 -4.73 -26.04 9.72
CA LYS A 136 -5.40 -27.16 10.41
C LYS A 136 -6.77 -26.85 10.97
N LEU A 137 -7.23 -25.60 10.90
CA LEU A 137 -8.57 -25.24 11.37
C LEU A 137 -9.53 -25.37 10.19
N ASP A 138 -10.66 -26.03 10.43
CA ASP A 138 -11.76 -26.05 9.47
C ASP A 138 -12.51 -24.71 9.46
N GLU A 139 -13.46 -24.55 8.53
CA GLU A 139 -14.21 -23.31 8.39
C GLU A 139 -15.10 -22.99 9.60
N GLU A 140 -15.68 -24.01 10.24
CA GLU A 140 -16.58 -23.84 11.38
C GLU A 140 -15.81 -23.32 12.61
N ASP A 141 -14.66 -23.92 12.89
CA ASP A 141 -13.75 -23.50 13.96
C ASP A 141 -13.23 -22.07 13.73
N LYS A 142 -12.85 -21.73 12.49
CA LYS A 142 -12.40 -20.37 12.12
C LYS A 142 -13.50 -19.35 12.41
N ILE A 143 -14.73 -19.62 11.96
CA ILE A 143 -15.88 -18.73 12.21
C ILE A 143 -16.13 -18.56 13.71
N HIS A 144 -16.12 -19.65 14.49
CA HIS A 144 -16.34 -19.59 15.93
C HIS A 144 -15.28 -18.73 16.64
N LEU A 145 -14.00 -18.90 16.30
CA LEU A 145 -12.90 -18.11 16.87
C LEU A 145 -12.96 -16.64 16.46
N GLN A 146 -13.28 -16.34 15.20
CA GLN A 146 -13.48 -14.97 14.71
C GLN A 146 -14.65 -14.27 15.45
N GLN A 147 -15.75 -14.98 15.70
CA GLN A 147 -16.86 -14.45 16.52
C GLN A 147 -16.42 -14.18 17.97
N TYR A 148 -15.54 -15.01 18.54
CA TYR A 148 -14.98 -14.76 19.86
C TYR A 148 -14.09 -13.51 19.87
N ILE A 149 -13.22 -13.34 18.87
CA ILE A 149 -12.40 -12.13 18.69
C ILE A 149 -13.27 -10.89 18.53
N SER A 150 -14.34 -10.97 17.74
CA SER A 150 -15.32 -9.89 17.57
C SER A 150 -15.95 -9.46 18.89
N ARG A 151 -16.26 -10.42 19.78
CA ARG A 151 -16.74 -10.13 21.15
C ARG A 151 -15.64 -9.53 22.04
N ALA A 152 -14.39 -9.95 21.88
CA ALA A 152 -13.26 -9.36 22.58
C ALA A 152 -13.08 -7.88 22.17
N TYR A 153 -13.16 -7.53 20.89
CA TYR A 153 -13.20 -6.14 20.45
C TYR A 153 -14.40 -5.38 21.04
N GLY A 154 -15.58 -6.00 21.09
CA GLY A 154 -16.76 -5.44 21.75
C GLY A 154 -16.50 -5.05 23.22
N SER A 155 -15.76 -5.86 23.97
CA SER A 155 -15.41 -5.60 25.37
C SER A 155 -14.50 -4.38 25.57
N LEU A 156 -13.73 -4.01 24.53
CA LEU A 156 -12.81 -2.88 24.54
C LEU A 156 -13.48 -1.56 24.14
N THR A 157 -14.73 -1.58 23.67
CA THR A 157 -15.47 -0.38 23.23
C THR A 157 -15.60 0.70 24.31
N THR A 158 -15.57 0.32 25.59
CA THR A 158 -15.51 1.26 26.73
C THR A 158 -14.33 2.23 26.63
N PHE A 159 -13.21 1.80 26.05
CA PHE A 159 -12.00 2.60 25.88
C PHE A 159 -12.02 3.49 24.63
N ASN A 160 -13.09 3.46 23.82
CA ASN A 160 -13.20 4.31 22.62
C ASN A 160 -13.09 5.80 22.95
N VAL A 161 -13.45 6.20 24.17
CA VAL A 161 -13.32 7.58 24.65
C VAL A 161 -11.88 8.11 24.63
N LEU A 162 -10.87 7.22 24.57
CA LEU A 162 -9.45 7.58 24.54
C LEU A 162 -8.96 7.96 23.13
N PHE A 163 -9.66 7.56 22.07
CA PHE A 163 -9.21 7.74 20.70
C PHE A 163 -9.58 9.13 20.16
N ALA A 164 -8.67 9.76 19.43
CA ALA A 164 -8.91 11.05 18.79
C ALA A 164 -9.87 10.94 17.59
N LEU A 165 -9.75 9.86 16.81
CA LEU A 165 -10.53 9.63 15.60
C LEU A 165 -11.52 8.48 15.81
N LYS A 166 -12.72 8.62 15.25
CA LYS A 166 -13.76 7.58 15.31
C LYS A 166 -13.39 6.33 14.52
N ASP A 167 -12.59 6.46 13.47
CA ASP A 167 -12.18 5.33 12.62
C ASP A 167 -11.25 4.36 13.36
N ASP A 168 -10.53 4.85 14.36
CA ASP A 168 -9.67 4.06 15.22
C ASP A 168 -10.42 3.28 16.32
N HIS A 169 -11.72 3.55 16.50
CA HIS A 169 -12.51 2.94 17.55
C HIS A 169 -12.55 1.42 17.41
N PHE A 170 -12.55 0.74 18.56
CA PHE A 170 -12.94 -0.65 18.63
C PHE A 170 -14.38 -0.82 18.13
N LYS A 171 -14.56 -1.80 17.25
CA LYS A 171 -15.85 -2.24 16.71
C LYS A 171 -15.99 -3.73 17.00
N GLY A 172 -17.15 -4.14 17.49
CA GLY A 172 -17.45 -5.54 17.76
C GLY A 172 -18.95 -5.75 17.81
N MET A 173 -19.37 -7.01 17.95
CA MET A 173 -20.77 -7.31 18.24
C MET A 173 -21.09 -6.84 19.66
N GLY A 174 -21.79 -5.71 19.76
CA GLY A 174 -22.49 -5.33 20.99
C GLY A 174 -23.57 -6.36 21.28
N LYS A 175 -23.90 -6.53 22.57
CA LYS A 175 -25.09 -7.29 22.97
C LYS A 175 -26.35 -6.68 22.38
#